data_AF-A0A9D7GIH6-F1
#
_entry.id   AF-A0A9D7GIH6-F1
#
_cell.length_a   1.000
_cell.length_b   1.000
_cell.length_c   1.000
_cell.angle_alpha   90.00
_cell.angle_beta   90.00
_cell.angle_gamma   90.00
#
_symmetry.space_group_name_H-M   'P 1'
#
loop_
_entity.id
_entity.type
_entity.pdbx_description
1 polymer ?
#
loop_
_entity_poly.entity_id
_entity_poly.type
_entity_poly.pdbx_seq_one_letter_code
_entity_poly.pdbx_strand_id
1 'polypeptide(L)'
;MYNFELDVKKDSSALPGLTGIQFVPFEENGIKRLDIVAFFRNIELSFWWVVNCYEMEQLLNYACRKTQNDYVPGRITFFSSIAEWSTDHSKVAFKPND
;
A
#
# COMPACT_ATOMS: atom_id res chain seq x y z
N MET A 1 9.89 1.94 13.56
CA MET A 1 10.72 2.85 12.74
C MET A 1 10.99 2.13 11.43
N TYR A 2 10.55 2.69 10.30
CA TYR A 2 10.77 2.12 8.96
C TYR A 2 12.26 2.20 8.60
N ASN A 3 12.86 1.10 8.14
CA ASN A 3 14.28 1.04 7.78
C ASN A 3 14.43 0.41 6.39
N PHE A 4 14.52 1.26 5.36
CA PHE A 4 14.51 0.85 3.95
C PHE A 4 15.70 -0.08 3.57
N GLU A 5 16.82 -0.01 4.29
CA GLU A 5 18.04 -0.75 3.93
C GLU A 5 17.93 -2.25 4.19
N LEU A 6 17.06 -2.68 5.11
CA LEU A 6 16.79 -4.09 5.39
C LEU A 6 15.79 -4.70 4.41
N ASP A 7 14.81 -3.93 3.97
CA ASP A 7 13.78 -4.40 3.03
C ASP A 7 14.32 -4.59 1.61
N VAL A 8 15.36 -3.84 1.24
CA VAL A 8 16.02 -3.94 -0.08
C VAL A 8 17.06 -5.08 -0.15
N LYS A 9 17.56 -5.57 0.99
CA LYS A 9 18.66 -6.57 1.05
C LYS A 9 18.24 -8.03 1.18
N LYS A 10 16.95 -8.36 1.11
CA LYS A 10 16.49 -9.76 1.05
C LYS A 10 16.51 -10.24 -0.41
N ASP A 11 17.13 -11.40 -0.62
CA ASP A 11 17.19 -12.17 -1.88
C ASP A 11 16.25 -11.67 -2.98
N SER A 12 16.83 -11.26 -4.10
CA SER A 12 16.14 -10.92 -5.36
C SER A 12 15.17 -12.00 -5.90
N SER A 13 15.01 -13.14 -5.22
CA SER A 13 14.11 -14.23 -5.57
C SER A 13 12.69 -14.09 -5.02
N ALA A 14 12.44 -13.22 -4.03
CA ALA A 14 11.10 -13.05 -3.49
C ALA A 14 10.27 -12.13 -4.39
N LEU A 15 9.27 -12.71 -5.08
CA LEU A 15 8.33 -11.93 -5.90
C LEU A 15 7.67 -10.82 -5.07
N PRO A 16 7.49 -9.60 -5.62
CA PRO A 16 6.94 -8.48 -4.89
C PRO A 16 5.55 -8.80 -4.33
N GLY A 17 5.29 -8.34 -3.10
CA GLY A 17 4.00 -8.51 -2.44
C GLY A 17 2.91 -7.70 -3.15
N LEU A 18 3.19 -6.45 -3.49
CA LEU A 18 2.35 -5.59 -4.32
C LEU A 18 2.59 -5.90 -5.80
N THR A 19 1.54 -6.29 -6.52
CA THR A 19 1.61 -6.71 -7.93
C THR A 19 1.08 -5.68 -8.90
N GLY A 20 0.22 -4.77 -8.45
CA GLY A 20 -0.35 -3.74 -9.32
C GLY A 20 -1.13 -2.68 -8.57
N ILE A 21 -1.31 -1.53 -9.21
CA ILE A 21 -2.10 -0.41 -8.73
C ILE A 21 -2.96 0.09 -9.90
N GLN A 22 -4.22 0.41 -9.62
CA GLN A 22 -5.12 1.05 -10.56
C GLN A 22 -5.78 2.26 -9.89
N PHE A 23 -5.81 3.39 -10.61
CA PHE A 23 -6.62 4.54 -10.23
C PHE A 23 -7.96 4.49 -10.95
N VAL A 24 -9.04 4.77 -10.24
CA VAL A 24 -10.40 4.68 -10.75
C VAL A 24 -11.10 6.03 -10.54
N PRO A 25 -11.27 6.84 -11.60
CA PRO A 25 -12.03 8.07 -11.50
C PRO A 25 -13.52 7.77 -11.32
N PHE A 26 -14.18 8.55 -10.48
CA PHE A 26 -15.61 8.45 -10.22
C PHE A 26 -16.19 9.86 -10.10
N GLU A 27 -17.42 10.06 -10.56
CA GLU A 27 -18.13 11.33 -10.38
C GLU A 27 -19.51 11.06 -9.78
N GLU A 28 -19.80 11.72 -8.66
CA GLU A 28 -21.08 11.60 -7.96
C GLU A 28 -21.49 12.97 -7.43
N ASN A 29 -22.71 13.40 -7.76
CA ASN A 29 -23.25 14.71 -7.38
C ASN A 29 -22.31 15.89 -7.74
N GLY A 30 -21.62 15.80 -8.89
CA GLY A 30 -20.67 16.82 -9.35
C GLY A 30 -19.31 16.83 -8.65
N ILE A 31 -19.07 15.90 -7.72
CA ILE A 31 -17.77 15.72 -7.07
C ILE A 31 -17.01 14.64 -7.83
N LYS A 32 -15.87 15.04 -8.43
CA LYS A 32 -14.92 14.12 -9.05
C LYS A 32 -13.99 13.55 -7.99
N ARG A 33 -14.06 12.23 -7.79
CA ARG A 33 -13.27 11.47 -6.83
C ARG A 33 -12.31 10.56 -7.58
N LEU A 34 -11.11 10.36 -7.04
CA LEU A 34 -10.17 9.35 -7.52
C LEU A 34 -10.02 8.26 -6.46
N ASP A 35 -10.41 7.03 -6.79
CA ASP A 35 -10.17 5.87 -5.95
C ASP A 35 -8.86 5.19 -6.36
N ILE A 36 -8.24 4.47 -5.42
CA ILE A 36 -7.06 3.63 -5.68
C ILE A 36 -7.36 2.18 -5.31
N VAL A 37 -6.99 1.28 -6.21
CA VAL A 37 -7.09 -0.17 -6.02
C VAL A 37 -5.69 -0.75 -6.08
N ALA A 38 -5.25 -1.39 -5.00
CA ALA A 38 -3.95 -2.04 -4.92
C ALA A 38 -4.13 -3.57 -4.88
N PHE A 39 -3.37 -4.27 -5.71
CA PHE A 39 -3.40 -5.71 -5.85
C PHE A 39 -2.15 -6.31 -5.22
N PHE A 40 -2.34 -7.25 -4.30
CA PHE A 40 -1.29 -7.95 -3.60
C PHE A 40 -1.36 -9.45 -3.91
N ARG A 41 -0.20 -10.08 -4.01
CA ARG A 41 -0.07 -11.55 -4.00
C ARG A 41 -0.33 -12.07 -2.58
N ASN A 42 0.31 -11.43 -1.61
CA ASN A 42 0.17 -11.71 -0.19
C ASN A 42 0.26 -10.41 0.62
N ILE A 43 -0.55 -10.31 1.67
CA ILE A 43 -0.51 -9.20 2.62
C ILE A 43 -0.55 -9.74 4.05
N GLU A 44 0.38 -9.28 4.87
CA GLU A 44 0.41 -9.53 6.31
C GLU A 44 -0.37 -8.40 6.99
N LEU A 45 -1.39 -8.77 7.77
CA LEU A 45 -2.41 -7.83 8.26
C LEU A 45 -2.06 -7.16 9.59
N SER A 46 -1.19 -7.75 10.40
CA SER A 46 -0.87 -7.21 11.73
C SER A 46 0.02 -5.97 11.68
N PHE A 47 0.87 -5.84 10.66
CA PHE A 47 1.78 -4.72 10.48
C PHE A 47 1.71 -4.12 9.07
N TRP A 48 1.94 -4.93 8.03
CA TRP A 48 2.11 -4.41 6.68
C TRP A 48 0.84 -3.80 6.09
N TRP A 49 -0.33 -4.25 6.50
CA TRP A 49 -1.60 -3.64 6.09
C TRP A 49 -1.66 -2.15 6.42
N VAL A 50 -1.29 -1.75 7.64
CA VAL A 50 -1.36 -0.34 8.07
C VAL A 50 -0.35 0.50 7.29
N VAL A 51 0.87 -0.01 7.09
CA VAL A 51 1.90 0.65 6.28
C VAL A 51 1.40 0.83 4.85
N ASN A 52 0.88 -0.23 4.23
CA ASN A 52 0.36 -0.16 2.86
C ASN A 52 -0.82 0.82 2.73
N CYS A 53 -1.71 0.91 3.72
CA CYS A 53 -2.78 1.92 3.75
C CYS A 53 -2.23 3.34 3.69
N TYR A 54 -1.23 3.63 4.53
CA TYR A 54 -0.57 4.93 4.54
C TYR A 54 0.10 5.25 3.19
N GLU A 55 0.88 4.31 2.66
CA GLU A 55 1.57 4.48 1.36
C GLU A 55 0.57 4.72 0.21
N MET A 56 -0.55 4.00 0.19
CA MET A 56 -1.58 4.18 -0.85
C MET A 56 -2.33 5.50 -0.70
N GLU A 57 -2.55 6.00 0.52
CA GLU A 57 -3.07 7.35 0.75
C GLU A 57 -2.11 8.42 0.21
N GLN A 58 -0.81 8.31 0.51
CA GLN A 58 0.19 9.25 0.02
C GLN A 58 0.26 9.25 -1.51
N LEU A 59 0.23 8.07 -2.12
CA LEU A 59 0.22 7.91 -3.56
C LEU A 59 -1.05 8.48 -4.21
N LEU A 60 -2.21 8.25 -3.59
CA LEU A 60 -3.48 8.79 -4.08
C LEU A 60 -3.51 10.32 -4.03
N ASN A 61 -3.06 10.90 -2.91
CA ASN A 61 -2.92 12.35 -2.77
C ASN A 61 -1.94 12.92 -3.82
N TYR A 62 -0.84 12.22 -4.08
CA TYR A 62 0.09 12.60 -5.14
C TYR A 62 -0.57 12.58 -6.52
N ALA A 63 -1.33 11.54 -6.85
CA ALA A 63 -2.05 11.43 -8.12
C ALA A 63 -3.04 12.58 -8.32
N CYS A 64 -3.86 12.90 -7.30
CA CYS A 64 -4.80 14.03 -7.37
C CYS A 64 -4.10 15.38 -7.60
N ARG A 65 -2.94 15.59 -6.96
CA ARG A 65 -2.13 16.81 -7.21
C ARG A 65 -1.59 16.87 -8.64
N LYS A 66 -1.24 15.73 -9.23
CA LYS A 66 -0.76 15.67 -10.62
C LYS A 66 -1.86 15.95 -11.65
N THR A 67 -3.12 15.72 -11.30
CA THR A 67 -4.28 16.09 -12.10
C THR A 67 -4.77 17.51 -11.76
N GLN A 68 -3.89 18.41 -11.31
CA GLN A 68 -4.23 19.79 -10.93
C GLN A 68 -5.37 19.91 -9.88
N ASN A 69 -5.58 18.86 -9.06
CA ASN A 69 -6.69 18.73 -8.12
C ASN A 69 -8.09 18.69 -8.77
N ASP A 70 -8.18 18.26 -10.03
CA ASP A 70 -9.46 17.94 -10.70
C ASP A 70 -10.25 16.86 -9.96
N TYR A 71 -9.56 16.03 -9.17
CA TYR A 71 -10.14 14.98 -8.36
C TYR A 71 -9.81 15.19 -6.88
N VAL A 72 -10.77 14.86 -6.02
CA VAL A 72 -10.51 14.69 -4.58
C VAL A 72 -10.11 13.23 -4.29
N PRO A 73 -9.22 12.98 -3.32
CA PRO A 73 -8.89 11.62 -2.88
C PRO A 73 -10.13 10.86 -2.43
N GLY A 74 -10.24 9.61 -2.87
CA GLY A 74 -11.34 8.72 -2.55
C GLY A 74 -10.95 7.48 -1.76
N ARG A 75 -11.55 6.36 -2.14
CA ARG A 75 -11.43 5.08 -1.45
C ARG A 75 -10.11 4.40 -1.77
N ILE A 76 -9.56 3.73 -0.77
CA ILE A 76 -8.43 2.80 -0.90
C ILE A 76 -8.99 1.38 -0.80
N THR A 77 -8.77 0.56 -1.83
CA THR A 77 -9.23 -0.84 -1.86
C THR A 77 -8.05 -1.77 -2.06
N PHE A 78 -7.90 -2.77 -1.17
CA PHE A 78 -6.89 -3.81 -1.31
C PHE A 78 -7.53 -5.11 -1.76
N PHE A 79 -6.99 -5.69 -2.82
CA PHE A 79 -7.23 -7.07 -3.20
C PHE A 79 -5.99 -7.88 -2.90
N SER A 80 -6.14 -9.02 -2.23
CA SER A 80 -5.04 -9.95 -2.02
C SER A 80 -5.49 -11.38 -2.29
N SER A 81 -4.60 -12.19 -2.88
CA SER A 81 -4.84 -13.63 -3.00
C SER A 81 -4.68 -14.35 -1.66
N ILE A 82 -3.77 -13.85 -0.82
CA ILE A 82 -3.53 -14.36 0.54
C ILE A 82 -3.49 -13.17 1.49
N ALA A 83 -4.34 -13.19 2.51
CA ALA A 83 -4.31 -12.22 3.60
C ALA A 83 -4.15 -13.00 4.90
N GLU A 84 -3.05 -12.78 5.60
CA GLU A 84 -2.71 -13.52 6.81
C GLU A 84 -2.49 -12.59 7.99
N TRP A 85 -2.91 -13.04 9.17
CA TRP A 85 -2.61 -12.35 10.43
C TRP A 85 -1.42 -13.04 11.10
N SER A 86 -0.29 -12.36 11.24
CA SER A 86 0.85 -12.90 11.98
C SER A 86 0.79 -12.51 13.46
N THR A 87 1.06 -13.47 14.35
CA THR A 87 1.33 -13.23 15.77
C THR A 87 2.83 -13.19 16.09
N ASP A 88 3.66 -13.62 15.14
CA ASP A 88 5.12 -13.54 15.21
C ASP A 88 5.61 -12.31 14.43
N HIS A 89 5.77 -11.20 15.15
CA HIS A 89 6.24 -9.95 14.58
C HIS A 89 7.77 -9.90 14.42
N SER A 90 8.51 -10.93 14.86
CA SER A 90 9.98 -10.95 14.72
C SER A 90 10.45 -10.95 13.27
N LYS A 91 9.55 -11.27 12.33
CA LYS A 91 9.77 -11.25 10.88
C LYS A 91 9.59 -9.88 10.24
N VAL A 92 8.98 -8.93 10.95
CA VAL A 92 8.67 -7.57 10.47
C VAL A 92 9.23 -6.46 11.37
N ALA A 93 9.59 -6.78 12.61
CA ALA A 93 10.22 -5.85 13.54
C ALA A 93 11.75 -5.85 13.36
N PHE A 94 12.31 -4.65 13.26
CA PHE A 94 13.76 -4.41 13.33
C PHE A 94 14.33 -5.04 14.61
N LYS A 95 15.28 -5.98 14.47
CA LYS A 95 16.14 -6.38 15.58
C LYS A 95 17.33 -5.43 15.60
N PRO A 96 17.51 -4.59 16.64
CA PRO A 96 18.76 -3.90 16.85
C PRO A 96 19.85 -4.97 17.00
N ASN A 97 20.97 -4.81 16.31
CA ASN A 97 22.14 -5.65 16.57
C ASN A 97 22.64 -5.34 17.99
N ASP A 98 22.87 -6.39 18.77
CA ASP A 98 23.62 -6.32 20.04
C ASP A 98 25.07 -5.87 19.80
#